data_AF-A0A5K1GJ12-F1
#
_entry.id   AF-A0A5K1GJ12-F1
#
_cell.length_a   1.000
_cell.length_b   1.000
_cell.length_c   1.000
_cell.angle_alpha   90.00
_cell.angle_beta   90.00
_cell.angle_gamma   90.00
#
_symmetry.space_group_name_H-M   'P 1'
#
loop_
_entity.id
_entity.type
_entity.pdbx_description
1 polymer ?
#
loop_
_entity_poly.entity_id
_entity_poly.type
_entity_poly.pdbx_seq_one_letter_code
_entity_poly.pdbx_strand_id
1 'polypeptide(L)' 'VLKVSSESLLPANPDILDGVDNLMQLSYLNEPSVLYNLQCRYSRDIIY' A
#
# COMPACT_ATOMS: atom_id res chain seq x y z
N VAL A 1 -23.41 1.91 -7.47
CA VAL A 1 -22.54 2.88 -6.75
C VAL A 1 -22.27 2.32 -5.37
N LEU A 2 -21.00 2.11 -5.02
CA LEU A 2 -20.61 1.69 -3.67
C LEU A 2 -20.76 2.87 -2.70
N LYS A 3 -21.45 2.66 -1.58
CA LYS A 3 -21.57 3.65 -0.50
C LYS A 3 -20.69 3.19 0.65
N VAL A 4 -19.72 4.00 1.01
CA VAL A 4 -18.75 3.72 2.07
C VAL A 4 -18.66 4.93 2.99
N SER A 5 -18.40 4.69 4.28
CA SER A 5 -18.19 5.78 5.24
C SER A 5 -16.86 6.47 4.96
N SER A 6 -16.83 7.80 4.99
CA SER A 6 -15.59 8.57 4.84
C SER A 6 -14.55 8.21 5.90
N GLU A 7 -14.98 7.77 7.08
CA GLU A 7 -14.09 7.35 8.18
C GLU A 7 -13.34 6.04 7.88
N SER A 8 -13.87 5.22 6.97
CA SER A 8 -13.23 3.98 6.53
C SER A 8 -12.23 4.20 5.39
N LEU A 9 -12.16 5.42 4.84
CA LEU A 9 -11.23 5.76 3.77
C LEU A 9 -9.85 6.06 4.35
N LEU A 10 -8.86 5.33 3.85
CA LEU A 10 -7.47 5.54 4.21
C LEU A 10 -6.72 6.16 3.01
N PRO A 11 -5.74 7.03 3.26
CA PRO A 11 -4.93 7.62 2.20
C PRO A 11 -4.05 6.55 1.54
N ALA A 12 -3.88 6.67 0.22
CA ALA A 12 -3.00 5.82 -0.57
C ALA A 12 -1.61 6.47 -0.70
N ASN A 13 -0.58 5.64 -0.76
CA ASN A 13 0.77 6.10 -1.09
C ASN A 13 0.87 6.50 -2.57
N PRO A 14 1.76 7.46 -2.91
CA PRO A 14 2.05 7.77 -4.30
C PRO A 14 2.74 6.61 -5.01
N ASP A 15 2.44 6.43 -6.30
CA ASP A 15 2.91 5.31 -7.14
C ASP A 15 4.44 5.14 -7.18
N ILE A 16 5.21 6.20 -6.89
CA ILE A 16 6.67 6.14 -6.80
C ILE A 16 7.16 5.24 -5.65
N LEU A 17 6.30 4.97 -4.66
CA LEU A 17 6.58 4.11 -3.52
C LEU A 17 6.10 2.67 -3.73
N ASP A 18 5.72 2.28 -4.96
CA ASP A 18 5.22 0.94 -5.24
C ASP A 18 6.32 -0.13 -5.25
N GLY A 19 6.25 -1.02 -4.27
CA GLY A 19 7.17 -2.14 -4.12
C GLY A 19 8.47 -1.76 -3.40
N VAL A 20 8.47 -0.72 -2.56
CA VAL A 20 9.63 -0.32 -1.75
C VAL A 20 10.11 -1.47 -0.86
N ASP A 21 11.43 -1.56 -0.67
CA ASP A 21 12.08 -2.57 0.19
C ASP A 21 11.78 -2.36 1.67
N ASN A 22 11.81 -1.10 2.10
CA ASN A 22 11.57 -0.76 3.49
C ASN A 22 10.20 -0.10 3.62
N LEU A 23 9.25 -0.82 4.25
CA LEU A 23 7.90 -0.32 4.50
C LEU A 23 7.88 0.98 5.34
N MET A 24 8.91 1.26 6.14
CA MET A 24 9.01 2.52 6.88
C MET A 24 9.20 3.75 5.98
N GLN A 25 9.48 3.57 4.69
CA GLN A 25 9.59 4.66 3.70
C GLN A 25 8.23 5.07 3.11
N LEU A 26 7.16 4.33 3.40
CA LEU A 26 5.81 4.71 2.99
C LEU A 26 5.39 6.02 3.66
N SER A 27 4.82 6.93 2.87
CA SER A 27 4.27 8.20 3.38
C SER A 27 3.04 7.96 4.26
N TYR A 28 2.24 6.96 3.91
CA TYR A 28 1.10 6.49 4.68
C TYR A 28 1.32 5.05 5.10
N LEU A 29 1.61 4.84 6.37
CA LEU A 29 1.79 3.51 6.93
C LEU A 29 0.46 3.01 7.52
N ASN A 30 -0.34 2.38 6.68
CA ASN A 30 -1.61 1.75 7.05
C ASN A 30 -1.71 0.33 6.50
N GLU A 31 -2.63 -0.47 7.05
CA GLU A 31 -2.80 -1.88 6.66
C GLU A 31 -2.97 -2.10 5.15
N PRO A 32 -3.86 -1.38 4.42
CA PRO A 32 -3.99 -1.59 2.98
C PRO A 32 -2.74 -1.17 2.20
N SER A 33 -1.99 -0.17 2.66
CA SER A 33 -0.74 0.23 2.02
C SER A 33 0.34 -0.85 2.13
N VAL A 34 0.47 -1.48 3.30
CA VAL A 34 1.40 -2.60 3.50
C VAL A 34 1.00 -3.79 2.63
N LEU A 35 -0.30 -4.14 2.62
CA LEU A 35 -0.83 -5.23 1.82
C LEU A 35 -0.58 -5.01 0.32
N TYR A 36 -0.85 -3.80 -0.18
CA TYR A 36 -0.61 -3.42 -1.57
C TYR A 36 0.88 -3.49 -1.93
N ASN A 37 1.77 -2.95 -1.09
CA ASN A 37 3.20 -3.01 -1.33
C ASN A 37 3.70 -4.46 -1.42
N LEU A 38 3.25 -5.34 -0.51
CA LEU A 38 3.58 -6.77 -0.56
C LEU A 38 3.08 -7.43 -1.84
N GLN A 39 1.87 -7.11 -2.29
CA GLN A 39 1.33 -7.62 -3.55
C GLN A 39 2.17 -7.15 -4.76
N CYS A 40 2.61 -5.89 -4.77
CA CYS A 40 3.50 -5.35 -5.79
C CYS A 40 4.88 -6.02 -5.80
N ARG A 41 5.43 -6.34 -4.62
CA ARG A 41 6.72 -7.07 -4.51
C ARG A 41 6.56 -8.51 -4.98
N TYR A 42 5.51 -9.19 -4.52
CA TYR A 42 5.23 -10.58 -4.89
C TYR A 42 5.01 -10.74 -6.40
N SER A 43 4.31 -9.80 -7.05
CA SER A 43 4.13 -9.83 -8.52
C SER A 43 5.43 -9.63 -9.30
N ARG A 44 6.48 -9.13 -8.64
CA ARG A 44 7.83 -8.95 -9.19
C ARG A 44 8.81 -10.04 -8.72
N ASP A 45 8.30 -11.11 -8.10
CA ASP A 45 9.09 -12.22 -7.52
C ASP A 45 10.06 -11.78 -6.41
N ILE A 46 9.74 -10.67 -5.74
CA ILE A 46 10.47 -10.13 -4.60
C ILE A 46 9.71 -10.55 -3.33
N ILE A 47 10.24 -11.54 -2.61
CA ILE A 47 9.56 -12.17 -1.47
C ILE A 47 10.06 -11.73 -0.09
N TYR A 48 11.05 -10.83 -0.05
CA TYR A 48 11.66 -10.29 1.16
C TYR A 48 11.38 -8.80 1.30
#